data_AF-I4B2T6-F1
#
_entry.id   AF-I4B2T6-F1
#
_cell.length_a   1.000
_cell.length_b   1.000
_cell.length_c   1.000
_cell.angle_alpha   90.00
_cell.angle_beta   90.00
_cell.angle_gamma   90.00
#
_symmetry.space_group_name_H-M   'P 1'
#
loop_
_entity.id
_entity.type
_entity.pdbx_description
1 polymer ?
#
loop_
_entity_poly.entity_id
_entity_poly.type
_entity_poly.pdbx_seq_one_letter_code
_entity_poly.pdbx_strand_id
1 'polypeptide(L)'
;MKTADPNFIGNAIPEYSNVQVMSYLIATHHEFTRNIMEEIDDLIVLAQKEVQEPPEELAELAALWKKYHRDMVMHLHDEEQILFPWIRELDHSGKNRDEVARTYTGPIKHMLEEHQHHEEEIERVKKLADQLSKKGGFIPVLARLSYKLRQLTNDLEEHMQIESELLFPRILKGN
;
A
#
# COMPACT_ATOMS: atom_id res chain seq x y z
N MET A 1 14.08 10.72 10.94
CA MET A 1 14.29 9.41 10.28
C MET A 1 14.42 8.37 11.36
N LYS A 2 13.40 7.53 11.56
CA LYS A 2 13.60 6.27 12.27
C LYS A 2 14.41 5.39 11.32
N THR A 3 15.56 4.93 11.77
CA THR A 3 16.36 3.94 11.05
C THR A 3 15.54 2.65 10.95
N ALA A 4 15.31 2.17 9.73
CA ALA A 4 14.71 0.86 9.49
C ALA A 4 15.46 -0.20 10.31
N ASP A 5 14.72 -1.10 10.95
CA ASP A 5 15.32 -2.20 11.71
C ASP A 5 16.01 -3.15 10.72
N PRO A 6 17.34 -3.33 10.79
CA PRO A 6 18.08 -4.21 9.90
C PRO A 6 17.66 -5.69 10.01
N ASN A 7 16.83 -6.04 11.00
CA ASN A 7 16.21 -7.36 11.16
C ASN A 7 14.74 -7.44 10.70
N PHE A 8 14.13 -6.36 10.19
CA PHE A 8 12.75 -6.40 9.71
C PHE A 8 12.66 -7.07 8.33
N ILE A 9 13.64 -6.83 7.45
CA ILE A 9 13.92 -7.68 6.28
C ILE A 9 14.70 -8.94 6.73
N GLY A 10 14.36 -9.50 7.88
CA GLY A 10 15.10 -10.57 8.54
C GLY A 10 15.12 -11.83 7.68
N ASN A 11 16.28 -12.12 7.07
CA ASN A 11 16.66 -13.44 6.56
C ASN A 11 15.77 -14.11 5.48
N ALA A 12 14.77 -13.43 4.88
CA ALA A 12 13.74 -14.13 4.08
C ALA A 12 13.29 -13.47 2.77
N ILE A 13 13.93 -12.40 2.30
CA ILE A 13 13.99 -12.19 0.85
C ILE A 13 15.34 -12.81 0.42
N PRO A 14 15.35 -14.01 -0.18
CA PRO A 14 16.55 -14.60 -0.77
C PRO A 14 17.22 -13.63 -1.75
N GLU A 15 18.31 -14.03 -2.39
CA GLU A 15 18.89 -13.31 -3.54
C GLU A 15 17.94 -13.32 -4.76
N TYR A 16 16.73 -12.78 -4.60
CA TYR A 16 15.72 -12.62 -5.64
C TYR A 16 16.19 -11.58 -6.63
N SER A 17 16.11 -11.93 -7.90
CA SER A 17 16.12 -10.97 -9.01
C SER A 17 14.97 -9.97 -8.88
N ASN A 18 15.04 -8.82 -9.56
CA ASN A 18 13.95 -7.85 -9.54
C ASN A 18 12.64 -8.47 -10.03
N VAL A 19 12.70 -9.38 -11.02
CA VAL A 19 11.54 -10.14 -11.50
C VAL A 19 10.89 -10.98 -10.39
N GLN A 20 11.69 -11.62 -9.55
CA GLN A 20 11.17 -12.40 -8.41
C GLN A 20 10.59 -11.49 -7.32
N VAL A 21 11.21 -10.34 -7.04
CA VAL A 21 10.67 -9.35 -6.09
C VAL A 21 9.32 -8.81 -6.57
N MET A 22 9.21 -8.39 -7.84
CA MET A 22 7.95 -7.91 -8.41
C MET A 22 6.86 -9.00 -8.40
N SER A 23 7.24 -10.26 -8.71
CA SER A 23 6.28 -11.38 -8.66
C SER A 23 5.80 -11.66 -7.24
N TYR A 24 6.68 -11.51 -6.25
CA TYR A 24 6.33 -11.61 -4.83
C TYR A 24 5.36 -10.50 -4.43
N LEU A 25 5.70 -9.23 -4.70
CA LEU A 25 4.84 -8.07 -4.40
C LEU A 25 3.42 -8.24 -4.94
N ILE A 26 3.28 -8.67 -6.20
CA ILE A 26 1.96 -8.91 -6.81
C ILE A 26 1.20 -10.01 -6.06
N ALA A 27 1.84 -11.19 -5.90
CA ALA A 27 1.17 -12.38 -5.38
C ALA A 27 0.88 -12.31 -3.87
N THR A 28 1.60 -11.49 -3.11
CA THR A 28 1.39 -11.33 -1.67
C THR A 28 0.63 -10.05 -1.37
N HIS A 29 1.20 -8.89 -1.67
CA HIS A 29 0.70 -7.60 -1.20
C HIS A 29 -0.39 -7.02 -2.11
N HIS A 30 -0.25 -7.08 -3.44
CA HIS A 30 -1.25 -6.50 -4.33
C HIS A 30 -2.55 -7.30 -4.31
N GLU A 31 -2.46 -8.64 -4.35
CA GLU A 31 -3.61 -9.53 -4.20
C GLU A 31 -4.28 -9.37 -2.83
N PHE A 32 -3.51 -9.31 -1.75
CA PHE A 32 -4.06 -9.05 -0.41
C PHE A 32 -4.77 -7.70 -0.35
N THR A 33 -4.12 -6.63 -0.84
CA THR A 33 -4.66 -5.27 -0.84
C THR A 33 -5.99 -5.20 -1.58
N ARG A 34 -6.08 -5.77 -2.79
CA ARG A 34 -7.36 -5.82 -3.53
C ARG A 34 -8.47 -6.49 -2.72
N ASN A 35 -8.20 -7.68 -2.19
CA ASN A 35 -9.20 -8.46 -1.45
C ASN A 35 -9.66 -7.74 -0.16
N ILE A 36 -8.73 -7.20 0.62
CA ILE A 36 -9.08 -6.55 1.89
C ILE A 36 -9.77 -5.21 1.67
N MET A 37 -9.45 -4.48 0.58
CA MET A 37 -10.15 -3.26 0.25
C MET A 37 -11.64 -3.52 -0.09
N GLU A 38 -11.94 -4.59 -0.84
CA GLU A 38 -13.32 -5.01 -1.10
C GLU A 38 -14.05 -5.38 0.20
N GLU A 39 -13.40 -6.11 1.11
CA GLU A 39 -13.99 -6.40 2.42
C GLU A 39 -14.26 -5.13 3.25
N ILE A 40 -13.39 -4.12 3.17
CA ILE A 40 -13.56 -2.84 3.87
C ILE A 40 -14.72 -2.04 3.28
N ASP A 41 -14.89 -2.03 1.96
CA ASP A 41 -16.06 -1.43 1.29
C ASP A 41 -17.37 -2.01 1.83
N ASP A 42 -17.47 -3.34 1.87
CA ASP A 42 -18.64 -4.04 2.39
C ASP A 42 -18.91 -3.70 3.87
N LEU A 43 -17.85 -3.60 4.69
CA LEU A 43 -17.97 -3.26 6.10
C LEU A 43 -18.41 -1.81 6.33
N ILE A 44 -17.99 -0.88 5.48
CA ILE A 44 -18.42 0.52 5.56
C ILE A 44 -19.91 0.62 5.21
N VAL A 45 -20.36 -0.06 4.14
CA VAL A 45 -21.78 -0.13 3.78
C VAL A 45 -22.61 -0.75 4.90
N LEU A 46 -22.10 -1.83 5.50
CA LEU A 46 -22.77 -2.50 6.63
C LEU A 46 -22.84 -1.59 7.87
N ALA A 47 -21.75 -0.88 8.21
CA ALA A 47 -21.71 0.05 9.32
C ALA A 47 -22.74 1.18 9.17
N GLN A 48 -22.87 1.74 7.96
CA GLN A 48 -23.88 2.78 7.67
C GLN A 48 -25.31 2.27 7.86
N LYS A 49 -25.55 0.96 7.73
CA LYS A 49 -26.86 0.34 7.90
C LYS A 49 -27.16 -0.08 9.34
N GLU A 50 -26.17 -0.62 10.06
CA GLU A 50 -26.35 -1.21 11.39
C GLU A 50 -26.25 -0.20 12.53
N VAL A 51 -25.48 0.88 12.37
CA VAL A 51 -25.32 1.89 13.41
C VAL A 51 -26.58 2.76 13.46
N GLN A 52 -27.33 2.64 14.55
CA GLN A 52 -28.44 3.55 14.86
C GLN A 52 -27.87 4.93 15.17
N GLU A 53 -28.44 5.97 14.55
CA GLU A 53 -27.96 7.36 14.66
C GLU A 53 -26.44 7.47 14.36
N PRO A 54 -26.02 7.19 13.12
CA PRO A 54 -24.62 7.13 12.76
C PRO A 54 -23.94 8.49 13.01
N PRO A 55 -22.79 8.50 13.69
CA PRO A 55 -22.08 9.74 13.98
C PRO A 55 -21.44 10.29 12.70
N GLU A 56 -21.23 11.61 12.63
CA GLU A 56 -20.68 12.29 11.42
C GLU A 56 -19.33 11.71 10.99
N GLU A 57 -18.52 11.25 11.95
CA GLU A 57 -17.21 10.63 11.69
C GLU A 57 -17.32 9.35 10.83
N LEU A 58 -18.46 8.64 10.83
CA LEU A 58 -18.67 7.48 9.96
C LEU A 58 -18.86 7.90 8.49
N ALA A 59 -19.52 9.03 8.26
CA ALA A 59 -19.67 9.59 6.91
C ALA A 59 -18.35 10.15 6.39
N GLU A 60 -17.57 10.80 7.25
CA GLU A 60 -16.21 11.27 6.94
C GLU A 60 -15.29 10.11 6.56
N LEU A 61 -15.26 9.05 7.38
CA LEU A 61 -14.49 7.84 7.10
C LEU A 61 -14.84 7.25 5.73
N ALA A 62 -16.13 7.11 5.40
CA ALA A 62 -16.57 6.57 4.13
C ALA A 62 -16.13 7.43 2.93
N ALA A 63 -16.14 8.76 3.07
CA ALA A 63 -15.69 9.67 2.03
C ALA A 63 -14.18 9.59 1.80
N LEU A 64 -13.40 9.58 2.88
CA LEU A 64 -11.95 9.42 2.81
C LEU A 64 -11.56 8.06 2.22
N TRP A 65 -12.20 7.00 2.68
CA TRP A 65 -11.97 5.65 2.17
C TRP A 65 -12.26 5.54 0.67
N LYS A 66 -13.38 6.11 0.20
CA LYS A 66 -13.73 6.10 -1.23
C LYS A 66 -12.72 6.83 -2.11
N LYS A 67 -12.02 7.84 -1.59
CA LYS A 67 -10.89 8.48 -2.29
C LYS A 67 -9.69 7.55 -2.27
N TYR A 68 -9.28 7.13 -1.08
CA TYR A 68 -8.13 6.26 -0.86
C TYR A 68 -8.17 4.98 -1.71
N HIS A 69 -9.30 4.26 -1.72
CA HIS A 69 -9.49 3.05 -2.52
C HIS A 69 -9.26 3.31 -4.00
N ARG A 70 -9.78 4.41 -4.56
CA ARG A 70 -9.56 4.73 -5.99
C ARG A 70 -8.08 4.97 -6.26
N ASP A 71 -7.45 5.78 -5.42
CA ASP A 71 -6.07 6.19 -5.63
C ASP A 71 -5.13 4.98 -5.49
N MET A 72 -5.38 4.11 -4.50
CA MET A 72 -4.60 2.87 -4.31
C MET A 72 -4.79 1.87 -5.46
N VAL A 73 -6.02 1.73 -6.01
CA VAL A 73 -6.22 0.90 -7.21
C VAL A 73 -5.41 1.41 -8.41
N MET A 74 -5.36 2.74 -8.59
CA MET A 74 -4.56 3.35 -9.65
C MET A 74 -3.07 3.16 -9.43
N HIS A 75 -2.60 3.33 -8.19
CA HIS A 75 -1.21 3.10 -7.82
C HIS A 75 -0.76 1.66 -8.15
N LEU A 76 -1.49 0.64 -7.70
CA LEU A 76 -1.18 -0.76 -8.03
C LEU A 76 -1.24 -1.04 -9.54
N HIS A 77 -2.15 -0.37 -10.26
CA HIS A 77 -2.25 -0.48 -11.72
C HIS A 77 -1.00 0.07 -12.42
N ASP A 78 -0.56 1.26 -12.01
CA ASP A 78 0.62 1.92 -12.57
C ASP A 78 1.88 1.10 -12.29
N GLU A 79 1.98 0.48 -11.11
CA GLU A 79 3.04 -0.49 -10.82
C GLU A 79 3.00 -1.68 -11.78
N GLU A 80 1.87 -2.40 -11.82
CA GLU A 80 1.77 -3.67 -12.54
C GLU A 80 1.80 -3.53 -14.08
N GLN A 81 1.23 -2.45 -14.61
CA GLN A 81 1.05 -2.26 -16.06
C GLN A 81 2.09 -1.36 -16.68
N ILE A 82 2.79 -0.55 -15.88
CA ILE A 82 3.73 0.44 -16.38
C ILE A 82 5.11 0.19 -15.81
N LEU A 83 5.27 0.35 -14.49
CA LEU A 83 6.59 0.33 -13.85
C LEU A 83 7.25 -1.05 -13.90
N PHE A 84 6.55 -2.11 -13.50
CA PHE A 84 7.11 -3.47 -13.45
C PHE A 84 7.45 -4.03 -14.83
N PRO A 85 6.61 -3.86 -15.88
CA PRO A 85 7.00 -4.20 -17.25
C PRO A 85 8.25 -3.47 -17.71
N TRP A 86 8.41 -2.20 -17.35
CA TRP A 86 9.61 -1.43 -17.68
C TRP A 86 10.85 -1.96 -16.95
N ILE A 87 10.76 -2.24 -15.66
CA ILE A 87 11.86 -2.85 -14.88
C ILE A 87 12.28 -4.18 -15.50
N ARG A 88 11.32 -4.99 -15.94
CA ARG A 88 11.60 -6.24 -16.65
C ARG A 88 12.34 -6.01 -17.96
N GLU A 89 11.94 -5.03 -18.77
CA GLU A 89 12.66 -4.71 -20.01
C GLU A 89 14.11 -4.31 -19.72
N LEU A 90 14.33 -3.51 -18.67
CA LEU A 90 15.66 -3.07 -18.26
C LEU A 90 16.59 -4.23 -17.94
N ASP A 91 16.13 -5.18 -17.12
CA ASP A 91 16.91 -6.37 -16.75
C ASP A 91 17.33 -7.22 -17.96
N HIS A 92 16.52 -7.23 -19.03
CA HIS A 92 16.80 -8.01 -20.25
C HIS A 92 17.58 -7.22 -21.32
N SER A 93 17.49 -5.89 -21.32
CA SER A 93 17.97 -5.06 -22.42
C SER A 93 19.50 -4.93 -22.51
N GLY A 94 20.24 -5.24 -21.44
CA GLY A 94 21.69 -5.02 -21.36
C GLY A 94 22.11 -3.55 -21.56
N LYS A 95 21.14 -2.62 -21.53
CA LYS A 95 21.38 -1.17 -21.69
C LYS A 95 22.27 -0.65 -20.57
N ASN A 96 23.01 0.41 -20.86
CA ASN A 96 23.84 1.07 -19.86
C ASN A 96 22.97 1.58 -18.71
N ARG A 97 23.23 1.09 -17.49
CA ARG A 97 22.47 1.42 -16.29
C ARG A 97 22.44 2.93 -15.97
N ASP A 98 23.42 3.71 -16.40
CA ASP A 98 23.45 5.17 -16.21
C ASP A 98 22.48 5.94 -17.13
N GLU A 99 22.21 5.40 -18.33
CA GLU A 99 21.23 5.94 -19.26
C GLU A 99 19.81 5.63 -18.77
N VAL A 100 19.66 4.40 -18.27
CA VAL A 100 18.47 3.90 -17.59
C VAL A 100 18.15 4.77 -16.38
N ALA A 101 19.04 4.87 -15.38
CA ALA A 101 18.78 5.64 -14.17
C ALA A 101 18.31 7.08 -14.46
N ARG A 102 18.89 7.75 -15.45
CA ARG A 102 18.47 9.10 -15.89
C ARG A 102 17.03 9.17 -16.41
N THR A 103 16.57 8.12 -17.08
CA THR A 103 15.22 8.04 -17.63
C THR A 103 14.19 7.71 -16.55
N TYR A 104 14.54 6.88 -15.57
CA TYR A 104 13.59 6.35 -14.57
C TYR A 104 13.60 7.05 -13.21
N THR A 105 14.55 7.96 -12.96
CA THR A 105 14.59 8.74 -11.71
C THR A 105 13.30 9.53 -11.48
N GLY A 106 12.70 10.10 -12.53
CA GLY A 106 11.46 10.86 -12.42
C GLY A 106 10.27 10.00 -11.98
N PRO A 107 9.91 8.94 -12.72
CA PRO A 107 8.83 8.02 -12.34
C PRO A 107 9.01 7.39 -10.95
N ILE A 108 10.22 6.93 -10.61
CA ILE A 108 10.47 6.34 -9.28
C ILE A 108 10.30 7.37 -8.16
N LYS A 109 10.74 8.62 -8.38
CA LYS A 109 10.52 9.71 -7.41
C LYS A 109 9.03 9.98 -7.22
N HIS A 110 8.24 9.91 -8.30
CA HIS A 110 6.80 10.07 -8.24
C HIS A 110 6.14 8.97 -7.39
N MET A 111 6.48 7.70 -7.62
CA MET A 111 5.98 6.58 -6.80
C MET A 111 6.32 6.76 -5.31
N LEU A 112 7.53 7.19 -4.98
CA LEU A 112 7.93 7.46 -3.60
C LEU A 112 7.14 8.60 -2.96
N GLU A 113 6.74 9.62 -3.73
CA GLU A 113 5.84 10.69 -3.27
C GLU A 113 4.42 10.16 -3.07
N GLU A 114 3.93 9.29 -3.94
CA GLU A 114 2.63 8.61 -3.80
C GLU A 114 2.57 7.72 -2.57
N HIS A 115 3.63 6.95 -2.27
CA HIS A 115 3.70 6.13 -1.04
C HIS A 115 3.50 7.00 0.21
N GLN A 116 4.22 8.11 0.32
CA GLN A 116 4.06 9.04 1.44
C GLN A 116 2.63 9.57 1.55
N HIS A 117 2.01 9.89 0.41
CA HIS A 117 0.62 10.34 0.40
C HIS A 117 -0.32 9.24 0.89
N HIS A 118 -0.18 8.01 0.38
CA HIS A 118 -1.00 6.88 0.77
C HIS A 118 -0.84 6.51 2.25
N GLU A 119 0.38 6.52 2.78
CA GLU A 119 0.66 6.30 4.21
C GLU A 119 -0.09 7.32 5.09
N GLU A 120 -0.05 8.60 4.71
CA GLU A 120 -0.75 9.66 5.46
C GLU A 120 -2.27 9.50 5.40
N GLU A 121 -2.82 9.15 4.23
CA GLU A 121 -4.27 9.01 4.05
C GLU A 121 -4.84 7.80 4.79
N ILE A 122 -4.20 6.63 4.67
CA ILE A 122 -4.69 5.42 5.34
C ILE A 122 -4.60 5.55 6.86
N GLU A 123 -3.59 6.26 7.37
CA GLU A 123 -3.45 6.54 8.79
C GLU A 123 -4.61 7.39 9.33
N ARG A 124 -5.12 8.35 8.54
CA ARG A 124 -6.31 9.14 8.91
C ARG A 124 -7.57 8.27 8.94
N VAL A 125 -7.78 7.44 7.91
CA VAL A 125 -8.93 6.52 7.85
C VAL A 125 -8.91 5.54 9.03
N LYS A 126 -7.75 4.92 9.30
CA LYS A 126 -7.54 4.00 10.42
C LYS A 126 -7.84 4.67 11.76
N LYS A 127 -7.37 5.90 11.98
CA LYS A 127 -7.64 6.67 13.22
C LYS A 127 -9.14 6.89 13.45
N LEU A 128 -9.89 7.28 12.42
CA LEU A 128 -11.34 7.45 12.52
C LEU A 128 -12.02 6.12 12.85
N ALA A 129 -11.62 5.02 12.19
CA ALA A 129 -12.16 3.69 12.46
C ALA A 129 -11.90 3.26 13.91
N ASP A 130 -10.69 3.49 14.42
CA ASP A 130 -10.31 3.18 15.79
C ASP A 130 -11.11 4.00 16.81
N GLN A 131 -11.36 5.27 16.53
CA GLN A 131 -12.21 6.13 17.37
C GLN A 131 -13.65 5.63 17.38
N LEU A 132 -14.22 5.35 16.20
CA LEU A 132 -15.58 4.81 16.07
C LEU A 132 -15.73 3.48 16.79
N SER A 133 -14.74 2.58 16.71
CA SER A 133 -14.77 1.28 17.40
C SER A 133 -14.80 1.39 18.93
N LYS A 134 -14.38 2.54 19.48
CA LYS A 134 -14.33 2.82 20.93
C LYS A 134 -15.48 3.70 21.41
N LYS A 135 -16.23 4.32 20.49
CA LYS A 135 -17.29 5.29 20.79
C LYS A 135 -18.61 4.55 21.01
N GLY A 136 -19.18 4.68 22.20
CA GLY A 136 -20.41 3.98 22.58
C GLY A 136 -20.19 2.52 22.95
N GLY A 137 -21.28 1.76 23.14
CA GLY A 137 -21.20 0.33 23.41
C GLY A 137 -20.56 -0.46 22.27
N PHE A 138 -20.26 -1.74 22.50
CA PHE A 138 -19.62 -2.59 21.49
C PHE A 138 -20.52 -2.77 20.26
N ILE A 139 -20.11 -2.20 19.12
CA ILE A 139 -20.73 -2.43 17.81
C ILE A 139 -19.79 -3.33 16.98
N PRO A 140 -20.14 -4.60 16.74
CA PRO A 140 -19.24 -5.58 16.12
C PRO A 140 -18.68 -5.15 14.75
N VAL A 141 -19.48 -4.53 13.89
CA VAL A 141 -19.06 -4.11 12.54
C VAL A 141 -17.96 -3.03 12.60
N LEU A 142 -18.04 -2.09 13.53
CA LEU A 142 -17.02 -1.03 13.71
C LEU A 142 -15.71 -1.61 14.23
N ALA A 143 -15.77 -2.59 15.14
CA ALA A 143 -14.58 -3.29 15.61
C ALA A 143 -13.89 -4.08 14.49
N ARG A 144 -14.68 -4.75 13.63
CA ARG A 144 -14.15 -5.49 12.47
C ARG A 144 -13.55 -4.56 11.42
N LEU A 145 -14.20 -3.44 11.11
CA LEU A 145 -13.68 -2.42 10.19
C LEU A 145 -12.32 -1.87 10.67
N SER A 146 -12.25 -1.47 11.94
CA SER A 146 -11.00 -1.02 12.58
C SER A 146 -9.89 -2.08 12.52
N TYR A 147 -10.23 -3.35 12.73
CA TYR A 147 -9.27 -4.45 12.61
C TYR A 147 -8.76 -4.63 11.17
N LYS A 148 -9.65 -4.63 10.18
CA LYS A 148 -9.28 -4.78 8.76
C LYS A 148 -8.41 -3.62 8.26
N LEU A 149 -8.72 -2.39 8.66
CA LEU A 149 -7.88 -1.23 8.35
C LEU A 149 -6.47 -1.35 8.95
N ARG A 150 -6.33 -1.87 10.17
CA ARG A 150 -4.99 -2.17 10.74
C ARG A 150 -4.24 -3.22 9.92
N GLN A 151 -4.92 -4.29 9.49
CA GLN A 151 -4.29 -5.32 8.66
C GLN A 151 -3.81 -4.73 7.33
N LEU A 152 -4.65 -3.94 6.66
CA LEU A 152 -4.28 -3.25 5.42
C LEU A 152 -3.09 -2.31 5.63
N THR A 153 -3.12 -1.46 6.67
CA THR A 153 -2.01 -0.52 6.92
C THR A 153 -0.68 -1.25 7.16
N ASN A 154 -0.70 -2.35 7.92
CA ASN A 154 0.53 -3.10 8.20
C ASN A 154 1.09 -3.77 6.93
N ASP A 155 0.23 -4.34 6.09
CA ASP A 155 0.67 -4.98 4.84
C ASP A 155 1.22 -3.94 3.84
N LEU A 156 0.57 -2.78 3.73
CA LEU A 156 1.06 -1.69 2.88
C LEU A 156 2.38 -1.11 3.36
N GLU A 157 2.60 -1.02 4.67
CA GLU A 157 3.90 -0.61 5.22
C GLU A 157 5.01 -1.58 4.76
N GLU A 158 4.75 -2.89 4.79
CA GLU A 158 5.71 -3.90 4.30
C GLU A 158 5.90 -3.81 2.78
N HIS A 159 4.82 -3.74 1.99
CA HIS A 159 4.87 -3.51 0.54
C HIS A 159 5.76 -2.33 0.19
N MET A 160 5.43 -1.15 0.71
CA MET A 160 6.07 0.11 0.32
C MET A 160 7.54 0.14 0.78
N GLN A 161 7.86 -0.52 1.90
CA GLN A 161 9.25 -0.71 2.34
C GLN A 161 10.04 -1.59 1.38
N ILE A 162 9.50 -2.73 0.94
CA ILE A 162 10.18 -3.60 -0.04
C ILE A 162 10.51 -2.81 -1.30
N GLU A 163 9.57 -2.01 -1.79
CA GLU A 163 9.81 -1.22 -3.00
C GLU A 163 10.82 -0.10 -2.78
N SER A 164 10.62 0.70 -1.72
CA SER A 164 11.41 1.89 -1.45
C SER A 164 12.84 1.58 -0.99
N GLU A 165 13.04 0.47 -0.29
CA GLU A 165 14.33 0.11 0.32
C GLU A 165 15.08 -0.97 -0.46
N LEU A 166 14.39 -1.79 -1.28
CA LEU A 166 15.03 -2.85 -2.07
C LEU A 166 14.90 -2.65 -3.57
N LEU A 167 13.68 -2.63 -4.12
CA LEU A 167 13.47 -2.67 -5.57
C LEU A 167 13.94 -1.38 -6.26
N PHE A 168 13.47 -0.22 -5.80
CA PHE A 168 13.81 1.08 -6.40
C PHE A 168 15.29 1.43 -6.27
N PRO A 169 15.96 1.21 -5.12
CA PRO A 169 17.41 1.42 -5.02
C PRO A 169 18.22 0.54 -5.98
N ARG A 170 17.82 -0.72 -6.23
CA ARG A 170 18.50 -1.60 -7.20
C ARG A 170 18.44 -1.06 -8.63
N ILE A 171 17.34 -0.39 -8.98
CA ILE A 171 17.15 0.23 -10.29
C ILE A 171 17.98 1.52 -10.42
N LEU A 172 17.99 2.35 -9.37
CA LEU A 172 18.62 3.67 -9.40
C LEU A 172 20.14 3.64 -9.20
N LYS A 173 20.66 2.74 -8.35
CA LYS A 173 22.07 2.79 -7.91
C LYS A 173 23.02 1.89 -8.67
N GLY A 174 22.54 0.98 -9.52
CA GLY A 174 23.34 0.08 -10.34
C GLY A 174 24.59 -0.49 -9.65
N ASN A 175 24.49 -1.69 -9.04
CA ASN A 175 25.57 -2.39 -8.31
C ASN A 175 27.02 -2.03 -8.70
#